data_AF-K1SRH9-F1
#
_entry.id   AF-K1SRH9-F1
#
_cell.length_a   1.000
_cell.length_b   1.000
_cell.length_c   1.000
_cell.angle_alpha   90.00
_cell.angle_beta   90.00
_cell.angle_gamma   90.00
#
_symmetry.space_group_name_H-M   'P 1'
#
loop_
_entity.id
_entity.type
_entity.pdbx_description
1 polymer ?
#
loop_
_entity_poly.entity_id
_entity_poly.type
_entity_poly.pdbx_seq_one_letter_code
_entity_poly.pdbx_strand_id
1 'polypeptide(L)'
;MIKKEDDKLVIENPGSIRAGKKQMLRGGISDPRNKTLMKMFNMIGIGERAGSGIPDIYQVWENEGWPMPVVEESYNPDRTRLSLEFKKQANKTSEQNK
;
A
#
# COMPACT_ATOMS: atom_id res chain seq x y z
N MET A 1 1.24 -11.11 8.72
CA MET A 1 0.88 -12.23 7.83
C MET A 1 1.09 -11.76 6.40
N ILE A 2 1.74 -12.57 5.58
CA ILE A 2 1.90 -12.31 4.14
C ILE A 2 1.27 -13.51 3.43
N LYS A 3 0.31 -13.25 2.54
CA LYS A 3 -0.33 -14.27 1.69
C LYS A 3 -0.06 -13.90 0.24
N LYS A 4 0.56 -14.80 -0.50
CA LYS A 4 0.79 -14.68 -1.94
C LYS A 4 -0.09 -15.70 -2.65
N GLU A 5 -0.90 -15.22 -3.57
CA GLU A 5 -1.71 -15.98 -4.51
C GLU A 5 -1.17 -15.70 -5.93
N ASP A 6 -1.69 -16.40 -6.94
CA ASP A 6 -1.20 -16.27 -8.33
C ASP A 6 -1.36 -14.85 -8.87
N ASP A 7 -2.42 -14.17 -8.44
CA ASP A 7 -2.84 -12.87 -8.94
C ASP A 7 -3.05 -11.83 -7.85
N LYS A 8 -2.65 -12.14 -6.61
CA LYS A 8 -2.85 -11.26 -5.46
C LYS A 8 -1.74 -11.41 -4.41
N LEU A 9 -1.36 -10.29 -3.81
CA LEU A 9 -0.50 -10.24 -2.61
C LEU A 9 -1.25 -9.51 -1.50
N VAL A 10 -1.34 -10.12 -0.33
CA VAL A 10 -1.94 -9.53 0.87
C VAL A 10 -0.91 -9.47 1.98
N ILE A 11 -0.65 -8.26 2.48
CA ILE A 11 0.24 -8.00 3.60
C ILE A 11 -0.60 -7.46 4.75
N GLU A 12 -0.48 -8.07 5.92
CA GLU A 12 -1.28 -7.73 7.09
C GLU A 12 -0.43 -7.65 8.34
N ASN A 13 -0.45 -6.50 9.02
CA ASN A 13 0.31 -6.24 10.23
C ASN A 13 -0.61 -5.81 11.38
N PRO A 14 -0.34 -6.22 12.63
CA PRO A 14 -1.03 -5.69 13.80
C PRO A 14 -0.85 -4.18 13.96
N GLY A 15 -1.87 -3.54 14.52
CA GLY A 15 -1.94 -2.10 14.75
C GLY A 15 -2.49 -1.31 13.56
N SER A 16 -2.71 -0.03 13.81
CA SER A 16 -3.32 0.95 12.90
C SER A 16 -2.30 1.85 12.17
N ILE A 17 -2.76 2.73 11.29
CA ILE A 17 -1.97 3.71 10.56
C ILE A 17 -1.85 4.98 11.39
N ARG A 18 -0.63 5.32 11.83
CA ARG A 18 -0.41 6.46 12.76
C ARG A 18 -0.70 7.83 12.15
N ALA A 19 -0.31 8.05 10.90
CA ALA A 19 -0.56 9.30 10.19
C ALA A 19 -2.02 9.44 9.69
N GLY A 20 -2.81 8.36 9.78
CA GLY A 20 -4.12 8.23 9.16
C GLY A 20 -4.06 7.82 7.69
N LYS A 21 -5.06 7.06 7.23
CA LYS A 21 -5.14 6.51 5.87
C LYS A 21 -4.98 7.58 4.78
N LYS A 22 -5.66 8.71 4.89
CA LYS A 22 -5.58 9.80 3.89
C LYS A 22 -4.15 10.35 3.75
N GLN A 23 -3.47 10.60 4.86
CA GLN A 23 -2.10 11.12 4.84
C GLN A 23 -1.10 10.07 4.34
N MET A 24 -1.30 8.81 4.71
CA MET A 24 -0.47 7.71 4.22
C MET A 24 -0.56 7.57 2.69
N LEU A 25 -1.75 7.70 2.11
CA LEU A 25 -1.95 7.67 0.66
C LEU A 25 -1.37 8.90 -0.04
N ARG A 26 -1.39 10.07 0.62
CA ARG A 26 -0.76 11.29 0.10
C ARG A 26 0.77 11.22 0.12
N GLY A 27 1.34 10.51 1.10
CA GLY A 27 2.77 10.46 1.34
C GLY A 27 3.37 11.75 1.90
N GLY A 28 4.69 11.86 1.86
CA GLY A 28 5.45 13.05 2.28
C GLY A 28 5.66 13.20 3.79
N ILE A 29 4.99 12.39 4.62
CA ILE A 29 5.17 12.37 6.07
C ILE A 29 5.57 10.95 6.50
N SER A 30 6.69 10.86 7.22
CA SER A 30 7.19 9.61 7.81
C SER A 30 7.06 9.66 9.33
N ASP A 31 6.09 8.93 9.88
CA ASP A 31 5.88 8.76 11.32
C ASP A 31 5.98 7.28 11.75
N PRO A 32 7.18 6.67 11.68
CA PRO A 32 7.37 5.26 11.99
C PRO A 32 7.14 4.98 13.48
N ARG A 33 6.61 3.79 13.80
CA ARG A 33 6.49 3.32 15.20
C ARG A 33 7.86 3.15 15.85
N ASN A 34 8.83 2.60 15.11
CA ASN A 34 10.17 2.36 15.58
C ASN A 34 11.17 3.09 14.67
N LYS A 35 11.55 4.31 15.09
CA LYS A 35 12.51 5.16 14.37
C LYS A 35 13.88 4.48 14.20
N THR A 36 14.32 3.72 15.20
CA THR A 36 15.61 3.01 15.18
C THR A 36 15.58 1.89 14.14
N LEU A 37 14.53 1.07 14.11
CA LEU A 37 14.38 0.00 13.13
C LEU A 37 14.30 0.56 11.70
N MET A 38 13.56 1.65 11.50
CA MET A 38 13.54 2.36 10.21
C MET A 38 14.95 2.86 9.82
N LYS A 39 15.73 3.39 10.77
CA LYS A 39 17.11 3.81 10.53
C LYS A 39 18.00 2.62 10.14
N MET A 40 17.85 1.48 10.81
CA MET A 40 18.61 0.25 10.50
C MET A 40 18.34 -0.23 9.07
N PHE A 41 17.08 -0.33 8.65
CA PHE A 41 16.73 -0.69 7.27
C PHE A 41 17.33 0.31 6.26
N ASN A 42 17.21 1.62 6.52
CA ASN A 42 17.80 2.64 5.66
C ASN A 42 19.33 2.50 5.53
N MET A 43 20.04 2.11 6.60
CA MET A 43 21.50 1.95 6.58
C MET A 43 21.96 0.80 5.67
N ILE A 44 21.12 -0.21 5.47
CA ILE A 44 21.37 -1.33 4.54
C ILE A 44 20.70 -1.12 3.18
N GLY A 45 20.24 0.09 2.88
CA GLY A 45 19.60 0.43 1.59
C GLY A 45 18.18 -0.11 1.42
N ILE A 46 17.50 -0.48 2.51
CA ILE A 46 16.11 -0.94 2.50
C ILE A 46 15.18 0.14 3.04
N GLY A 47 14.16 0.50 2.26
CA GLY A 47 13.17 1.49 2.66
C GLY A 47 13.60 2.93 2.42
N GLU A 48 12.60 3.82 2.47
CA GLU A 48 12.68 5.20 2.00
C GLU A 48 12.22 6.16 3.11
N ARG A 49 12.76 7.38 3.13
CA ARG A 49 12.64 8.30 4.27
C ARG A 49 11.44 9.25 4.22
N ALA A 50 10.77 9.37 3.07
CA ALA A 50 9.79 10.43 2.84
C ALA A 50 8.31 10.00 2.98
N GLY A 51 8.04 8.73 3.32
CA GLY A 51 6.66 8.22 3.26
C GLY A 51 6.13 8.10 1.83
N SER A 52 7.03 7.96 0.85
CA SER A 52 6.73 7.78 -0.57
C SER A 52 6.35 6.34 -0.94
N GLY A 53 6.77 5.34 -0.16
CA GLY A 53 6.55 3.94 -0.56
C GLY A 53 5.10 3.51 -0.79
N ILE A 54 4.12 4.02 -0.04
CA ILE A 54 2.71 3.74 -0.35
C ILE A 54 2.26 4.46 -1.63
N PRO A 55 2.45 5.78 -1.79
CA PRO A 55 2.24 6.46 -3.07
C PRO A 55 2.90 5.75 -4.27
N ASP A 56 4.14 5.29 -4.12
CA ASP A 56 4.89 4.64 -5.20
C ASP A 56 4.27 3.29 -5.59
N ILE A 57 3.79 2.50 -4.60
CA ILE A 57 3.01 1.29 -4.88
C ILE A 57 1.75 1.63 -5.68
N TYR A 58 1.01 2.68 -5.29
CA TYR A 58 -0.20 3.09 -6.03
C TYR A 58 0.14 3.52 -7.47
N GLN A 59 1.22 4.28 -7.66
CA GLN A 59 1.66 4.74 -8.98
C GLN A 59 2.05 3.58 -9.89
N VAL A 60 2.80 2.59 -9.37
CA VAL A 60 3.16 1.40 -10.13
C VAL A 60 1.92 0.62 -10.56
N TRP A 61 0.95 0.45 -9.68
CA TRP A 61 -0.30 -0.25 -10.00
C TRP A 61 -1.13 0.45 -11.07
N GLU A 62 -1.22 1.78 -10.98
CA GLU A 62 -1.89 2.60 -11.99
C GLU A 62 -1.19 2.46 -13.36
N ASN A 63 0.14 2.56 -13.39
CA ASN A 63 0.94 2.48 -14.62
C ASN A 63 0.82 1.11 -15.30
N GLU A 64 0.71 0.03 -14.53
CA GLU A 64 0.55 -1.33 -15.06
C GLU A 64 -0.90 -1.64 -15.50
N GLY A 65 -1.84 -0.74 -15.24
CA GLY A 65 -3.27 -0.93 -15.52
C GLY A 65 -3.93 -1.98 -14.62
N TRP A 66 -3.40 -2.16 -13.41
CA TRP A 66 -3.93 -3.07 -12.41
C TRP A 66 -4.97 -2.39 -11.50
N PRO A 67 -5.85 -3.17 -10.82
CA PRO A 67 -6.75 -2.64 -9.82
C PRO A 67 -5.99 -1.94 -8.71
N MET A 68 -6.38 -0.70 -8.40
CA MET A 68 -5.68 0.09 -7.39
C MET A 68 -5.58 -0.66 -6.05
N PRO A 69 -4.43 -0.57 -5.36
CA PRO A 69 -4.23 -1.20 -4.06
C PRO A 69 -5.33 -0.83 -3.07
N VAL A 70 -5.66 -1.76 -2.19
CA VAL A 70 -6.67 -1.56 -1.15
C VAL A 70 -6.03 -1.61 0.23
N VAL A 71 -6.13 -0.51 0.97
CA VAL A 71 -5.70 -0.41 2.36
C VAL A 71 -6.91 -0.40 3.28
N GLU A 72 -6.94 -1.31 4.24
CA GLU A 72 -8.01 -1.47 5.23
C GLU A 72 -7.45 -1.44 6.65
N GLU A 73 -8.20 -0.84 7.57
CA GLU A 73 -7.95 -0.93 9.00
C GLU A 73 -9.13 -1.65 9.63
N SER A 74 -8.86 -2.71 10.37
CA SER A 74 -9.84 -3.33 11.27
C SER A 74 -9.49 -2.98 12.70
N TYR A 75 -10.51 -2.89 13.55
CA TYR A 75 -10.36 -2.59 14.98
C TYR A 75 -10.89 -3.78 15.78
N ASN A 76 -10.33 -4.01 16.98
CA ASN A 76 -10.71 -5.10 17.88
C ASN A 76 -10.57 -6.54 17.30
N PRO A 77 -9.34 -7.05 17.08
CA PRO A 77 -8.04 -6.42 17.34
C PRO A 77 -7.57 -5.56 16.16
N ASP A 78 -6.77 -4.55 16.46
CA ASP A 78 -6.27 -3.60 15.46
C ASP A 78 -5.37 -4.29 14.43
N ARG A 79 -5.70 -4.12 13.15
CA ARG A 79 -4.87 -4.58 12.03
C ARG A 79 -4.93 -3.63 10.86
N THR A 80 -3.80 -3.51 10.18
CA THR A 80 -3.69 -2.84 8.89
C THR A 80 -3.43 -3.89 7.82
N ARG A 81 -4.25 -3.89 6.78
CA ARG A 81 -4.18 -4.80 5.64
C ARG A 81 -3.95 -4.01 4.35
N LEU A 82 -2.96 -4.43 3.57
CA LEU A 82 -2.70 -3.98 2.20
C LEU A 82 -2.96 -5.14 1.25
N SER A 83 -3.88 -4.95 0.30
CA SER A 83 -4.20 -5.91 -0.75
C SER A 83 -3.78 -5.36 -2.10
N LEU A 84 -3.06 -6.18 -2.86
CA LEU A 84 -2.44 -5.86 -4.14
C LEU A 84 -2.88 -6.88 -5.17
N GLU A 85 -3.60 -6.47 -6.21
CA GLU A 85 -4.11 -7.37 -7.26
C GLU A 85 -3.34 -7.15 -8.56
N PHE A 86 -3.00 -8.22 -9.28
CA PHE A 86 -2.19 -8.18 -10.50
C PHE A 86 -3.00 -8.47 -11.77
N LYS A 87 -4.31 -8.71 -11.67
CA LYS A 87 -5.19 -8.94 -12.84
C LYS A 87 -5.47 -7.63 -13.54
N LYS A 88 -4.99 -7.48 -14.78
CA LYS A 88 -5.38 -6.35 -15.64
C LYS A 88 -6.90 -6.28 -15.74
N GLN A 89 -7.44 -5.08 -15.58
CA GLN A 89 -8.85 -4.87 -15.84
C GLN A 89 -9.11 -5.19 -17.32
N ALA A 90 -10.07 -6.06 -17.62
CA ALA A 90 -10.59 -6.16 -18.97
C ALA A 90 -11.14 -4.77 -19.31
N ASN A 91 -10.66 -4.17 -20.41
CA ASN A 91 -11.09 -2.86 -20.86
C ASN A 91 -12.62 -2.77 -20.77
N LYS A 92 -13.13 -1.92 -19.87
CA LYS A 92 -14.50 -1.45 -20.02
C LYS A 92 -14.47 -0.58 -21.26
N THR A 93 -14.87 -1.14 -22.40
CA THR A 93 -15.26 -0.37 -23.57
C THR A 93 -16.32 0.60 -23.08
N SER A 94 -15.93 1.85 -22.84
CA SER A 94 -16.89 2.92 -22.62
C SER A 94 -17.57 3.15 -23.97
N GLU A 95 -18.67 2.43 -24.18
CA GLU A 95 -19.72 2.87 -25.10
C GLU A 95 -20.23 4.22 -24.60
N GLN A 96 -19.58 5.30 -25.01
CA GLN A 96 -20.21 6.62 -25.01
C GLN A 96 -21.16 6.67 -26.20
N ASN A 97 -22.35 6.07 -26.00
CA ASN A 97 -23.53 6.33 -26.81
C ASN A 97 -24.44 7.30 -26.03
N LYS A 98 -24.36 8.59 -26.39
CA LYS A 98 -25.47 9.55 -26.61
C LYS A 98 -25.02 10.99 -26.42
#